data_AF-A0A937RE37-F1
#
_entry.id   AF-A0A937RE37-F1
#
_cell.length_a   1.000
_cell.length_b   1.000
_cell.length_c   1.000
_cell.angle_alpha   90.00
_cell.angle_beta   90.00
_cell.angle_gamma   90.00
#
_symmetry.space_group_name_H-M   'P 1'
#
loop_
_entity.id
_entity.type
_entity.pdbx_description
1 polymer ?
#
loop_
_entity_poly.entity_id
_entity_poly.type
_entity_poly.pdbx_seq_one_letter_code
_entity_poly.pdbx_strand_id
1 'polypeptide(L)'
;MTNLSPALAARVAALLVRDFLRTATAGRCLRLDHLYESDCHGIRDVARAQLPASSSGAVPVQIAVLGAENRADDTVISPERAIELRNRKASALLLLVPAGADSPTASSLENSFESIDLELILRAILRDLVGHLPRAQRELYDQVLAAQSGRPRVFPLSK
;
A
#
# COMPACT_ATOMS: atom_id res chain seq x y z
N MET A 1 -13.57 -1.92 -2.03
CA MET A 1 -12.78 -0.79 -1.52
C MET A 1 -12.56 -1.02 -0.03
N THR A 2 -11.32 -0.88 0.45
CA THR A 2 -10.90 -1.42 1.74
C THR A 2 -10.67 -0.28 2.73
N ASN A 3 -11.52 -0.12 3.74
CA ASN A 3 -11.33 0.87 4.80
C ASN A 3 -10.37 0.26 5.84
N LEU A 4 -9.12 0.69 5.80
CA LEU A 4 -8.09 0.13 6.67
C LEU A 4 -8.22 0.74 8.08
N SER A 5 -8.21 -0.11 9.10
CA SER A 5 -8.02 0.40 10.46
C SER A 5 -6.65 1.07 10.58
N PRO A 6 -6.46 2.05 11.48
CA PRO A 6 -5.16 2.71 11.66
C PRO A 6 -4.01 1.73 11.92
N ALA A 7 -4.27 0.65 12.66
CA ALA A 7 -3.29 -0.40 12.93
C ALA A 7 -2.90 -1.19 11.67
N LEU A 8 -3.86 -1.44 10.77
CA LEU A 8 -3.59 -2.12 9.50
C LEU A 8 -2.86 -1.19 8.52
N ALA A 9 -3.26 0.07 8.42
CA ALA A 9 -2.56 1.09 7.64
C ALA A 9 -1.09 1.22 8.10
N ALA A 10 -0.83 1.23 9.40
CA ALA A 10 0.53 1.30 9.95
C ALA A 10 1.39 0.08 9.57
N ARG A 11 0.79 -1.11 9.51
CA ARG A 11 1.47 -2.34 9.06
C ARG A 11 1.74 -2.36 7.57
N VAL A 12 0.79 -1.89 6.76
CA VAL A 12 1.00 -1.70 5.32
C VAL A 12 2.17 -0.74 5.10
N ALA A 13 2.18 0.41 5.78
CA ALA A 13 3.28 1.36 5.74
C ALA A 13 4.62 0.73 6.15
N ALA A 14 4.66 -0.06 7.23
CA ALA A 14 5.87 -0.73 7.69
C ALA A 14 6.43 -1.73 6.67
N LEU A 15 5.56 -2.51 6.01
CA LEU A 15 5.97 -3.42 4.94
C LEU A 15 6.47 -2.66 3.72
N LEU A 16 5.77 -1.61 3.29
CA LEU A 16 6.20 -0.76 2.17
C LEU A 16 7.59 -0.18 2.43
N VAL A 17 7.82 0.37 3.63
CA VAL A 17 9.11 0.91 4.02
C VAL A 17 10.19 -0.16 4.02
N ARG A 18 9.93 -1.30 4.66
CA ARG A 18 10.90 -2.39 4.82
C ARG A 18 11.28 -3.02 3.48
N ASP A 19 10.29 -3.37 2.67
CA ASP A 19 10.47 -4.24 1.50
C ASP A 19 10.80 -3.44 0.23
N PHE A 20 10.40 -2.17 0.17
CA PHE A 20 10.52 -1.37 -1.05
C PHE A 20 11.31 -0.06 -0.87
N LEU A 21 11.07 0.70 0.21
CA LEU A 21 11.59 2.07 0.29
C LEU A 21 12.98 2.18 0.90
N ARG A 22 13.34 1.36 1.90
CA ARG A 22 14.65 1.44 2.56
C ARG A 22 15.81 1.12 1.63
N THR A 23 15.59 0.27 0.63
CA THR A 23 16.58 -0.16 -0.36
C THR A 23 16.34 0.47 -1.73
N ALA A 24 15.44 1.46 -1.81
CA ALA A 24 15.11 2.09 -3.08
C ALA A 24 16.30 2.90 -3.63
N THR A 25 16.59 2.70 -4.91
CA THR A 25 17.56 3.50 -5.66
C THR A 25 16.88 4.68 -6.35
N ALA A 26 17.67 5.68 -6.72
CA ALA A 26 17.17 6.84 -7.46
C ALA A 26 16.47 6.40 -8.75
N GLY A 27 15.32 7.01 -9.05
CA GLY A 27 14.49 6.66 -10.20
C GLY A 27 13.58 5.43 -10.00
N ARG A 28 13.65 4.72 -8.85
CA ARG A 28 12.68 3.67 -8.55
C ARG A 28 11.31 4.29 -8.23
N CYS A 29 10.33 3.99 -9.07
CA CYS A 29 8.99 4.57 -8.99
C CYS A 29 7.96 3.45 -8.82
N LEU A 30 7.25 3.47 -7.69
CA LEU A 30 6.30 2.45 -7.26
C LEU A 30 4.91 3.06 -7.10
N ARG A 31 3.88 2.25 -7.31
CA ARG A 31 2.48 2.66 -7.20
C ARG A 31 1.68 1.65 -6.39
N LEU A 32 0.82 2.12 -5.48
CA LEU A 32 -0.13 1.28 -4.76
C LEU A 32 -1.55 1.78 -5.03
N ASP A 33 -2.38 0.92 -5.60
CA ASP A 33 -3.71 1.27 -6.10
C ASP A 33 -4.85 0.80 -5.16
N HIS A 34 -6.07 1.27 -5.44
CA HIS A 34 -7.34 0.80 -4.85
C HIS A 34 -7.54 1.03 -3.35
N LEU A 35 -6.87 2.02 -2.77
CA LEU A 35 -7.04 2.44 -1.38
C LEU A 35 -8.07 3.58 -1.27
N TYR A 36 -8.71 3.76 -0.11
CA TYR A 36 -9.43 5.02 0.12
C TYR A 36 -8.44 6.17 0.27
N GLU A 37 -8.88 7.39 -0.06
CA GLU A 37 -8.04 8.59 0.06
C GLU A 37 -7.52 8.78 1.50
N SER A 38 -8.37 8.54 2.50
CA SER A 38 -7.97 8.57 3.92
C SER A 38 -6.87 7.57 4.26
N ASP A 39 -6.92 6.37 3.66
CA ASP A 39 -5.93 5.32 3.87
C ASP A 39 -4.61 5.65 3.17
N CYS A 40 -4.67 6.23 1.98
CA CYS A 40 -3.48 6.76 1.30
C CYS A 40 -2.76 7.78 2.19
N HIS A 41 -3.48 8.74 2.77
CA HIS A 41 -2.89 9.71 3.68
C HIS A 41 -2.31 9.07 4.95
N GLY A 42 -3.07 8.17 5.59
CA GLY A 42 -2.61 7.47 6.79
C GLY A 42 -1.34 6.64 6.54
N ILE A 43 -1.29 5.88 5.43
CA ILE A 43 -0.12 5.10 5.03
C ILE A 43 1.06 6.03 4.73
N ARG A 44 0.85 7.12 3.99
CA ARG A 44 1.89 8.11 3.68
C ARG A 44 2.54 8.63 4.95
N ASP A 45 1.74 9.08 5.91
CA ASP A 45 2.23 9.73 7.13
C ASP A 45 3.02 8.76 8.00
N VAL A 46 2.49 7.54 8.17
CA VAL A 46 3.20 6.50 8.92
C VAL A 46 4.49 6.08 8.21
N ALA A 47 4.46 5.90 6.90
CA ALA A 47 5.65 5.50 6.13
C ALA A 47 6.72 6.60 6.15
N ARG A 48 6.32 7.87 6.01
CA ARG A 48 7.22 9.02 6.09
C ARG A 48 7.90 9.12 7.45
N ALA A 49 7.16 8.91 8.54
CA ALA A 49 7.70 8.93 9.89
C ALA A 49 8.70 7.78 10.18
N GLN A 50 8.59 6.67 9.45
CA GLN A 50 9.48 5.51 9.59
C GLN A 50 10.75 5.58 8.73
N LEU A 51 10.79 6.49 7.75
CA LEU A 51 11.99 6.72 6.95
C LEU A 51 12.99 7.55 7.76
N PRO A 52 14.29 7.19 7.74
CA PRO A 52 15.31 8.00 8.39
C PRO A 52 15.34 9.38 7.73
N ALA A 53 15.47 10.44 8.53
CA ALA A 53 15.76 11.77 8.01
C ALA A 53 17.04 11.68 7.18
N SER A 54 16.98 12.12 5.91
CA SER A 54 18.01 11.93 4.89
C SER A 54 19.42 12.03 5.45
N SER A 55 20.03 10.87 5.71
CA SER A 55 21.43 10.78 6.11
C SER A 55 22.31 10.98 4.87
N SER A 56 23.45 11.63 5.05
CA SER A 56 24.38 11.96 3.98
C SER A 56 24.77 10.70 3.19
N GLY A 57 24.23 10.56 1.97
CA GLY A 57 24.49 9.44 1.06
C GLY A 57 23.28 8.56 0.72
N ALA A 58 22.16 8.68 1.43
CA ALA A 58 20.92 7.98 1.07
C ALA A 58 20.15 8.73 -0.03
N VAL A 59 19.60 7.99 -0.99
CA VAL A 59 18.71 8.56 -2.02
C VAL A 59 17.44 9.10 -1.33
N PRO A 60 17.00 10.33 -1.63
CA PRO A 60 15.76 10.85 -1.08
C PRO A 60 14.57 9.99 -1.53
N VAL A 61 13.72 9.60 -0.59
CA VAL A 61 12.46 8.90 -0.88
C VAL A 61 11.30 9.88 -0.75
N GLN A 62 10.48 9.96 -1.78
CA GLN A 62 9.25 10.76 -1.82
C GLN A 62 8.05 9.83 -1.77
N ILE A 63 7.09 10.15 -0.91
CA ILE A 63 5.81 9.43 -0.81
C ILE A 63 4.71 10.46 -0.99
N ALA A 64 3.86 10.26 -1.98
CA ALA A 64 2.81 11.21 -2.34
C ALA A 64 1.49 10.47 -2.62
N VAL A 65 0.37 11.15 -2.35
CA VAL A 65 -0.96 10.69 -2.71
C VAL A 65 -1.36 11.32 -4.04
N LEU A 66 -1.94 10.54 -4.96
CA LEU A 66 -2.47 11.09 -6.20
C LEU A 66 -3.72 11.91 -5.91
N GLY A 67 -3.75 13.14 -6.42
CA GLY A 67 -4.92 14.03 -6.32
C GLY A 67 -5.07 14.91 -7.55
N ALA A 68 -6.16 15.66 -7.63
CA ALA A 68 -6.42 16.57 -8.76
C ALA A 68 -5.51 17.79 -8.76
N GLU A 69 -5.14 18.29 -7.56
CA GLU A 69 -4.33 19.49 -7.39
C GLU A 69 -3.07 19.20 -6.56
N ASN A 70 -1.96 19.83 -6.95
CA ASN A 70 -0.71 19.75 -6.21
C ASN A 70 -0.80 20.54 -4.90
N ARG A 71 -0.40 19.92 -3.79
CA ARG A 71 -0.17 20.64 -2.53
C ARG A 71 1.27 21.15 -2.46
N ALA A 72 1.46 22.26 -1.74
CA ALA A 72 2.76 22.95 -1.63
C ALA A 72 3.88 22.09 -1.04
N ASP A 73 3.53 21.06 -0.27
CA ASP A 73 4.44 20.12 0.37
C ASP A 73 4.70 18.84 -0.46
N ASP A 74 4.22 18.80 -1.71
CA ASP A 74 4.22 17.62 -2.58
C ASP A 74 3.64 16.36 -1.89
N THR A 75 2.79 16.52 -0.87
CA THR A 75 2.15 15.38 -0.20
C THR A 75 0.95 14.84 -0.96
N VAL A 76 0.36 15.69 -1.79
CA VAL A 76 -0.63 15.35 -2.81
C VAL A 76 -0.12 15.92 -4.13
N ILE A 77 -0.07 15.08 -5.16
CA ILE A 77 0.45 15.48 -6.47
C ILE A 77 -0.50 15.05 -7.59
N SER A 78 -0.53 15.85 -8.65
CA SER A 78 -1.24 15.54 -9.89
C SER A 78 -0.50 14.46 -10.70
N PRO A 79 -1.19 13.77 -11.64
CA PRO A 79 -0.55 12.80 -12.52
C PRO A 79 0.65 13.37 -13.28
N GLU A 80 0.55 14.62 -13.75
CA GLU A 80 1.61 15.31 -14.51
C GLU A 80 2.84 15.54 -13.63
N ARG A 81 2.61 15.97 -12.38
CA ARG A 81 3.68 16.15 -11.38
C ARG A 81 4.34 14.83 -11.02
N ALA A 82 3.58 13.75 -10.90
CA ALA A 82 4.13 12.41 -10.66
C ALA A 82 5.06 11.96 -11.81
N ILE A 83 4.65 12.18 -13.07
CA ILE A 83 5.47 11.87 -14.25
C ILE A 83 6.72 12.75 -14.29
N GLU A 84 6.60 14.03 -13.95
CA GLU A 84 7.73 14.96 -13.89
C GLU A 84 8.78 14.50 -12.87
N LEU A 85 8.36 14.18 -11.64
CA LEU A 85 9.24 13.67 -10.58
C LEU A 85 9.95 12.38 -11.00
N ARG A 86 9.21 11.46 -11.63
CA ARG A 86 9.75 10.21 -12.19
C ARG A 86 10.81 10.48 -13.27
N ASN A 87 10.56 11.41 -14.19
CA ASN A 87 11.49 11.72 -15.28
C ASN A 87 12.79 12.37 -14.80
N ARG A 88 12.74 13.14 -13.70
CA ARG A 88 13.94 13.72 -13.07
C ARG A 88 14.87 12.65 -12.49
N LYS A 89 14.34 11.48 -12.09
CA LYS A 89 15.09 10.34 -11.51
C LYS A 89 15.99 10.70 -10.33
N ALA A 90 15.71 11.81 -9.64
CA ALA A 90 16.52 12.32 -8.55
C ALA A 90 16.22 11.63 -7.20
N SER A 91 15.03 11.06 -7.07
CA SER A 91 14.50 10.40 -5.87
C SER A 91 13.88 9.06 -6.22
N ALA A 92 13.66 8.22 -5.21
CA ALA A 92 12.69 7.14 -5.30
C ALA A 92 11.30 7.71 -4.98
N LEU A 93 10.27 7.26 -5.69
CA LEU A 93 8.90 7.76 -5.55
C LEU A 93 7.93 6.61 -5.28
N LEU A 94 7.14 6.72 -4.21
CA LEU A 94 5.97 5.89 -3.97
C LEU A 94 4.71 6.75 -4.16
N LEU A 95 3.89 6.35 -5.13
CA LEU A 95 2.62 6.98 -5.44
C LEU A 95 1.47 6.14 -4.86
N LEU A 96 0.69 6.72 -3.97
CA LEU A 96 -0.52 6.10 -3.43
C LEU A 96 -1.73 6.61 -4.21
N VAL A 97 -2.47 5.72 -4.86
CA VAL A 97 -3.57 6.08 -5.75
C VAL A 97 -4.91 5.78 -5.08
N PRO A 98 -5.68 6.83 -4.71
CA PRO A 98 -7.02 6.64 -4.20
C PRO A 98 -7.94 5.97 -5.24
N ALA A 99 -8.83 5.12 -4.77
CA ALA A 99 -9.86 4.49 -5.59
C ALA A 99 -10.85 5.55 -6.09
N GLY A 100 -11.21 5.46 -7.38
CA GLY A 100 -12.04 6.47 -8.05
C GLY A 100 -11.27 7.66 -8.60
N ALA A 101 -9.93 7.68 -8.46
CA ALA A 101 -9.08 8.56 -9.23
C ALA A 101 -8.99 8.06 -10.69
N ASP A 102 -10.10 8.14 -11.42
CA ASP A 102 -10.14 7.89 -12.86
C ASP A 102 -9.44 9.06 -13.57
N SER A 103 -8.12 8.98 -13.66
CA SER A 103 -7.33 9.97 -14.40
C SER A 103 -7.26 9.56 -15.87
N PRO A 104 -7.46 10.49 -16.83
CA PRO A 104 -7.18 10.24 -18.25
C PRO A 104 -5.71 9.89 -18.53
N THR A 105 -4.83 10.09 -17.54
CA THR A 105 -3.41 9.73 -17.51
C THR A 105 -3.12 8.38 -16.84
N ALA A 106 -4.14 7.60 -16.46
CA ALA A 106 -3.98 6.27 -15.84
C ALA A 106 -3.05 5.35 -16.65
N SER A 107 -3.20 5.32 -17.98
CA SER A 107 -2.34 4.55 -18.88
C SER A 107 -0.88 5.03 -18.88
N SER A 108 -0.64 6.35 -18.76
CA SER A 108 0.73 6.88 -18.66
C SER A 108 1.38 6.56 -17.31
N LEU A 109 0.60 6.53 -16.23
CA LEU A 109 1.05 6.12 -14.90
C LEU A 109 1.38 4.63 -14.85
N GLU A 110 0.55 3.77 -15.46
CA GLU A 110 0.80 2.33 -15.55
C GLU A 110 2.13 2.00 -16.24
N ASN A 111 2.48 2.76 -17.28
CA ASN A 111 3.74 2.59 -17.98
C ASN A 111 4.94 3.23 -17.25
N SER A 112 4.68 4.11 -16.29
CA SER A 112 5.72 4.91 -15.63
C SER A 112 6.12 4.38 -14.25
N PHE A 113 5.22 3.63 -13.60
CA PHE A 113 5.37 3.16 -12.22
C PHE A 113 5.18 1.65 -12.13
N GLU A 114 6.01 0.99 -11.32
CA GLU A 114 5.85 -0.42 -10.96
C GLU A 114 4.68 -0.53 -9.96
N SER A 115 3.64 -1.30 -10.29
CA SER A 115 2.49 -1.50 -9.40
C SER A 115 2.83 -2.51 -8.30
N ILE A 116 2.42 -2.16 -7.08
CA ILE A 116 2.48 -3.03 -5.90
C ILE A 116 1.10 -3.62 -5.69
N ASP A 117 1.03 -4.94 -5.64
CA ASP A 117 -0.21 -5.65 -5.37
C ASP A 117 -0.57 -5.57 -3.87
N LEU A 118 -1.63 -4.82 -3.56
CA LEU A 118 -2.16 -4.69 -2.21
C LEU A 118 -2.54 -6.05 -1.61
N GLU A 119 -3.04 -6.98 -2.41
CA GLU A 119 -3.41 -8.32 -1.94
C GLU A 119 -2.19 -9.08 -1.43
N LEU A 120 -1.05 -8.98 -2.13
CA LEU A 120 0.21 -9.59 -1.67
C LEU A 120 0.66 -8.99 -0.33
N ILE A 121 0.54 -7.67 -0.15
CA ILE A 121 0.85 -7.02 1.12
C ILE A 121 -0.06 -7.54 2.23
N LEU A 122 -1.37 -7.55 2.01
CA LEU A 122 -2.34 -8.00 3.02
C LEU A 122 -2.14 -9.48 3.38
N ARG A 123 -1.86 -10.34 2.39
CA ARG A 123 -1.51 -11.76 2.63
C ARG A 123 -0.21 -11.90 3.42
N ALA A 124 0.80 -11.07 3.16
CA ALA A 124 2.01 -11.04 3.98
C ALA A 124 1.73 -10.64 5.43
N ILE A 125 0.92 -9.59 5.65
CA ILE A 125 0.50 -9.16 7.00
C ILE A 125 -0.25 -10.28 7.72
N LEU A 126 -1.19 -10.94 7.03
CA LEU A 126 -1.97 -12.04 7.60
C LEU A 126 -1.09 -13.23 7.98
N ARG A 127 -0.16 -13.65 7.11
CA ARG A 127 0.78 -14.74 7.41
C ARG A 127 1.66 -14.42 8.62
N ASP A 128 2.19 -13.21 8.67
CA ASP A 128 2.98 -12.74 9.82
C ASP A 128 2.15 -12.79 11.11
N LEU A 129 0.93 -12.26 11.07
CA LEU A 129 -0.01 -12.28 12.20
C LEU A 129 -0.31 -13.68 12.71
N VAL A 130 -0.68 -14.60 11.82
CA VAL A 130 -0.99 -15.99 12.16
C VAL A 130 0.24 -16.71 12.71
N GLY A 131 1.42 -16.41 12.16
CA GLY A 131 2.71 -16.92 12.65
C GLY A 131 3.04 -16.49 14.08
N HIS A 132 2.55 -15.33 14.52
CA HIS A 132 2.73 -14.83 15.88
C HIS A 132 1.61 -15.25 16.85
N LEU A 133 0.53 -15.89 16.37
CA LEU A 133 -0.51 -16.40 17.25
C LEU A 133 0.01 -17.58 18.09
N PRO A 134 -0.28 -17.60 19.41
CA PRO A 134 -0.22 -18.80 20.24
C PRO A 134 -0.88 -20.00 19.56
N ARG A 135 -0.30 -21.19 19.77
CA ARG A 135 -0.70 -22.44 19.10
C ARG A 135 -2.20 -22.70 19.16
N ALA A 136 -2.83 -22.57 20.33
CA ALA A 136 -4.27 -22.82 20.50
C ALA A 136 -5.14 -21.88 19.64
N GLN A 137 -4.72 -20.63 19.46
CA GLN A 137 -5.45 -19.64 18.66
C GLN A 137 -5.23 -19.85 17.16
N ARG A 138 -4.04 -20.32 16.77
CA ARG A 138 -3.75 -20.73 15.39
C ARG A 138 -4.58 -21.94 14.98
N GLU A 139 -4.66 -22.96 15.83
CA GLU A 139 -5.49 -24.15 15.59
C GLU A 139 -6.98 -23.77 15.42
N LEU A 140 -7.50 -22.85 16.24
CA LEU A 140 -8.86 -22.33 16.09
C LEU A 140 -9.05 -21.55 14.77
N TYR A 141 -8.08 -20.70 14.41
CA TYR A 141 -8.11 -19.95 13.15
C TYR A 141 -8.17 -20.88 11.94
N ASP A 142 -7.33 -21.92 11.92
CA ASP A 142 -7.27 -22.92 10.85
C ASP A 142 -8.59 -23.72 10.76
N GLN A 143 -9.18 -24.09 11.90
CA GLN A 143 -10.49 -24.74 11.96
C GLN A 143 -11.61 -23.86 11.37
N VAL A 144 -11.62 -22.56 11.70
CA VAL A 144 -12.61 -21.61 11.15
C VAL A 144 -12.44 -21.47 9.65
N LEU A 145 -11.21 -21.35 9.15
CA LEU A 145 -10.95 -21.30 7.72
C LEU A 145 -11.40 -22.57 7.00
N ALA A 146 -11.09 -23.74 7.55
CA ALA A 146 -11.53 -25.02 7.00
C ALA A 146 -13.06 -25.16 6.97
N ALA A 147 -13.75 -24.66 8.00
CA ALA A 147 -15.21 -24.66 8.06
C ALA A 147 -15.84 -23.70 7.03
N GLN A 148 -15.16 -22.60 6.68
CA GLN A 148 -15.62 -21.66 5.65
C GLN A 148 -15.35 -22.18 4.23
N SER A 149 -14.22 -22.85 3.99
CA SER A 149 -13.88 -23.42 2.69
C SER A 149 -14.65 -24.71 2.36
N GLY A 150 -15.18 -25.40 3.38
CA GLY A 150 -15.89 -26.67 3.26
C GLY A 150 -17.43 -26.63 3.14
N ARG A 151 -18.09 -25.46 3.02
CA ARG A 151 -19.57 -25.40 2.92
C ARG A 151 -20.09 -25.44 1.47
N PRO A 152 -20.81 -26.49 1.04
CA PRO A 152 -21.87 -26.32 0.05
C PRO A 152 -23.04 -25.56 0.71
N ARG A 153 -23.66 -24.61 -0.03
CA ARG A 153 -24.92 -23.97 0.38
C ARG A 153 -26.02 -25.04 0.48
N VAL A 154 -26.31 -25.52 1.68
CA VAL A 154 -27.57 -26.20 1.97
C VAL A 154 -28.07 -25.65 3.30
N PHE A 155 -28.92 -24.63 3.23
CA PHE A 155 -29.91 -24.42 4.29
C PHE A 155 -30.77 -25.67 4.35
N PRO A 156 -31.00 -26.29 5.51
CA PRO A 156 -32.00 -27.33 5.62
C PRO A 156 -33.37 -26.64 5.45
N LEU A 157 -33.98 -26.80 4.27
CA LEU A 157 -35.42 -26.60 4.15
C LEU A 157 -36.07 -27.78 4.85
N SER A 158 -36.55 -27.54 6.07
CA SER A 158 -37.49 -28.44 6.73
C SER A 158 -38.77 -28.50 5.91
N LYS A 159 -39.06 -29.64 5.30
CA LYS A 159 -40.23 -30.51 5.57
C LYS A 159 -40.26 -31.67 4.58
#